data_AF-A0A8T3P522-F1
#
_entry.id   AF-A0A8T3P522-F1
#
_cell.length_a   1.000
_cell.length_b   1.000
_cell.length_c   1.000
_cell.angle_alpha   90.00
_cell.angle_beta   90.00
_cell.angle_gamma   90.00
#
_symmetry.space_group_name_H-M   'P 1'
#
loop_
_entity.id
_entity.type
_entity.pdbx_description
1 polymer ?
#
loop_
_entity_poly.entity_id
_entity_poly.type
_entity_poly.pdbx_seq_one_letter_code
_entity_poly.pdbx_strand_id
1 'polypeptide(L)' 'MECVEKRGKKEFSLREMYEFEGSLQRRFPGNRHIGPKIRQHLQVLRDKRWLSFLGNGRYKLEQ' A
#
# COMPACT_ATOMS: atom_id res chain seq x y z
N MET A 1 4.11 1.45 -10.04
CA MET A 1 4.05 1.32 -8.57
C MET A 1 5.47 1.13 -8.10
N GLU A 2 6.26 2.21 -8.17
CA GLU A 2 7.72 2.09 -8.23
C GLU A 2 8.34 1.53 -6.93
N CYS A 3 7.65 1.67 -5.79
CA CYS A 3 8.11 1.15 -4.50
C CYS A 3 8.05 -0.38 -4.40
N VAL A 4 7.15 -1.05 -5.11
CA VAL A 4 6.99 -2.52 -5.03
C VAL A 4 7.77 -3.21 -6.16
N GLU A 5 7.80 -2.60 -7.35
CA GLU A 5 8.54 -3.11 -8.50
C GLU A 5 10.07 -3.14 -8.26
N LYS A 6 10.63 -2.14 -7.55
CA LYS A 6 12.08 -2.06 -7.28
C LYS A 6 12.63 -3.14 -6.35
N ARG A 7 11.79 -3.89 -5.63
CA ARG A 7 12.24 -4.93 -4.69
C ARG A 7 12.08 -6.36 -5.18
N GLY A 8 11.47 -6.58 -6.35
CA GLY A 8 11.16 -7.93 -6.85
C GLY A 8 10.21 -8.72 -5.94
N LYS A 9 9.68 -8.09 -4.87
CA LYS A 9 8.71 -8.68 -3.96
C LYS A 9 7.33 -8.32 -4.44
N LYS A 10 6.60 -9.31 -4.93
CA LYS A 10 5.18 -9.16 -5.26
C LYS A 10 4.33 -9.04 -3.99
N GLU A 11 4.87 -9.27 -2.80
CA GLU A 11 4.13 -9.26 -1.54
C GLU A 11 4.54 -8.09 -0.65
N PHE A 12 3.56 -7.45 -0.03
CA PHE A 12 3.75 -6.37 0.92
C PHE A 12 2.67 -6.38 2.00
N SER A 13 3.00 -5.85 3.17
CA SER A 13 2.06 -5.70 4.27
C SER A 13 1.52 -4.27 4.36
N LEU A 14 0.30 -4.14 4.88
CA LEU A 14 -0.31 -2.86 5.22
C LEU A 14 0.54 -2.11 6.25
N ARG A 15 1.22 -2.85 7.13
CA ARG A 15 2.14 -2.30 8.12
C ARG A 15 3.37 -1.66 7.46
N GLU A 16 3.97 -2.32 6.46
CA GLU A 16 5.04 -1.70 5.66
C GLU A 16 4.54 -0.44 4.96
N MET A 17 3.31 -0.41 4.43
CA MET A 17 2.73 0.82 3.89
C MET A 17 2.56 1.93 4.95
N TYR A 18 2.23 1.58 6.20
CA TYR A 18 2.21 2.54 7.31
C TYR A 18 3.61 3.02 7.72
N GLU A 19 4.65 2.21 7.57
CA GLU A 19 6.04 2.67 7.79
C GLU A 19 6.42 3.76 6.78
N PHE A 20 5.89 3.69 5.55
CA PHE A 20 6.02 4.77 4.57
C PHE A 20 5.13 5.98 4.86
N GLU A 21 4.10 5.86 5.70
CA GLU A 21 3.25 6.98 6.11
C GLU A 21 4.07 8.07 6.80
N GLY A 22 5.03 7.72 7.67
CA GLY A 22 5.89 8.73 8.31
C GLY A 22 6.76 9.52 7.33
N SER A 23 7.13 8.91 6.20
CA SER A 23 7.84 9.61 5.11
C SER A 23 6.88 10.45 4.26
N LEU A 24 5.69 9.93 3.98
CA LEU A 24 4.63 10.64 3.24
C LEU A 24 4.07 11.83 4.03
N GLN A 25 3.94 11.72 5.34
CA GLN A 25 3.44 12.78 6.20
C GLN A 25 4.46 13.93 6.31
N ARG A 26 5.77 13.60 6.33
CA ARG A 26 6.82 14.62 6.18
C ARG A 26 6.76 15.33 4.83
N ARG A 27 6.42 14.61 3.76
CA ARG A 27 6.27 15.18 2.40
C ARG A 27 4.96 15.93 2.20
N PHE A 28 3.90 15.54 2.92
CA PHE A 28 2.55 16.09 2.85
C PHE A 28 2.01 16.39 4.25
N PRO A 29 2.52 17.43 4.93
CA PRO A 29 2.22 17.73 6.33
C PRO A 29 0.73 18.05 6.59
N GLY A 30 -0.02 18.47 5.57
CA GLY A 30 -1.46 18.75 5.67
C GLY A 30 -2.36 17.51 5.58
N ASN A 31 -1.82 16.33 5.24
CA ASN A 31 -2.63 15.15 4.96
C ASN A 31 -2.71 14.27 6.23
N ARG A 32 -3.64 14.59 7.13
CA ARG A 32 -3.87 13.83 8.39
C ARG A 32 -4.50 12.45 8.21
N HIS A 33 -4.91 12.11 6.99
CA HIS A 33 -5.63 10.87 6.66
C HIS A 33 -4.93 10.06 5.56
N ILE A 34 -3.60 9.90 5.64
CA ILE A 34 -2.83 9.09 4.69
C ILE A 34 -3.23 7.60 4.82
N GLY A 35 -3.31 7.08 6.04
CA GLY A 35 -3.71 5.69 6.27
C GLY A 35 -5.07 5.26 5.67
N PRO A 36 -6.17 6.02 5.88
CA PRO A 36 -7.45 5.76 5.22
C PRO A 36 -7.37 5.79 3.69
N LYS A 37 -6.64 6.76 3.10
CA LYS A 37 -6.44 6.85 1.65
C LYS A 37 -5.68 5.64 1.10
N ILE A 38 -4.67 5.15 1.81
CA ILE A 38 -3.94 3.93 1.43
C ILE A 38 -4.89 2.74 1.38
N ARG A 39 -5.70 2.52 2.42
CA ARG A 39 -6.67 1.42 2.46
C ARG A 39 -7.68 1.51 1.32
N GLN A 40 -8.20 2.70 1.04
CA GLN A 40 -9.11 2.92 -0.08
C GLN A 40 -8.45 2.58 -1.41
N HIS A 41 -7.20 2.99 -1.61
CA HIS A 41 -6.46 2.70 -2.84
C HIS A 41 -6.20 1.19 -3.02
N LEU A 42 -5.85 0.49 -1.93
CA LEU A 42 -5.67 -0.97 -1.96
C LEU A 42 -6.97 -1.71 -2.25
N GLN A 43 -8.12 -1.24 -1.74
CA GLN A 43 -9.42 -1.82 -2.06
C GLN A 43 -9.73 -1.69 -3.55
N VAL A 44 -9.54 -0.51 -4.14
CA VAL A 44 -9.75 -0.31 -5.60
C VAL A 44 -8.83 -1.20 -6.43
N LEU A 45 -7.56 -1.32 -6.05
CA LEU A 45 -6.61 -2.16 -6.77
C LEU A 45 -6.95 -3.66 -6.64
N ARG A 46 -7.40 -4.10 -5.47
CA ARG A 46 -7.91 -5.47 -5.25
C ARG A 46 -9.14 -5.73 -6.12
N ASP A 47 -10.09 -4.81 -6.15
CA ASP A 47 -11.34 -4.95 -6.91
C ASP A 47 -11.06 -5.00 -8.43
N LYS A 48 -9.99 -4.35 -8.88
CA LYS A 48 -9.48 -4.45 -10.27
C LYS A 48 -8.69 -5.73 -10.57
N ARG A 49 -8.50 -6.63 -9.61
CA ARG A 49 -7.62 -7.82 -9.67
C ARG A 49 -6.13 -7.52 -9.88
N TRP A 50 -5.67 -6.34 -9.47
CA TRP A 50 -4.24 -6.01 -9.48
C TRP A 50 -3.55 -6.57 -8.23
N LEU A 51 -4.30 -6.76 -7.14
CA LEU A 51 -3.81 -7.30 -5.88
C LEU A 51 -4.68 -8.46 -5.39
N SER A 52 -4.06 -9.44 -4.74
CA SER A 52 -4.69 -10.47 -3.92
C SER A 52 -4.48 -10.16 -2.44
N PHE A 53 -5.53 -10.26 -1.63
CA PHE A 53 -5.41 -10.16 -0.17
C PHE A 53 -5.04 -11.52 0.41
N LEU A 54 -3.87 -11.61 1.03
CA LEU A 54 -3.32 -12.85 1.61
C LEU A 54 -3.70 -13.06 3.09
N GLY A 55 -4.39 -12.10 3.72
CA GLY A 55 -4.74 -12.16 5.15
C GLY A 55 -3.71 -11.46 6.06
N ASN A 56 -4.10 -11.16 7.29
CA ASN A 56 -3.28 -10.42 8.28
C ASN A 56 -2.74 -9.08 7.77
N GLY A 57 -3.50 -8.38 6.92
CA GLY A 57 -3.04 -7.14 6.31
C GLY A 57 -1.97 -7.32 5.24
N ARG A 58 -1.76 -8.54 4.72
CA ARG A 58 -0.82 -8.80 3.61
C ARG A 58 -1.53 -8.79 2.26
N TYR A 59 -0.84 -8.26 1.27
CA TYR A 59 -1.30 -8.12 -0.10
C TYR A 59 -0.21 -8.64 -1.04
N LYS A 60 -0.64 -9.16 -2.18
CA LYS A 60 0.22 -9.64 -3.26
C LYS A 60 -0.18 -8.99 -4.57
N LEU A 61 0.77 -8.48 -5.34
CA LEU A 61 0.57 -8.05 -6.72
C LEU A 61 0.40 -9.28 -7.62
N GLU A 62 -0.66 -9.29 -8.41
CA GLU A 62 -0.95 -10.33 -9.42
C GLU A 62 -0.39 -9.98 -10.80
N GLN A 63 0.66 -9.15 -10.84
CA GLN A 63 1.31 -8.70 -12.08
C GLN A 63 2.54 -9.55 -12.39
#